data_AF-A0A9X3YM77-F1
#
_entry.id   AF-A0A9X3YM77-F1
#
_cell.length_a   1.000
_cell.length_b   1.000
_cell.length_c   1.000
_cell.angle_alpha   90.00
_cell.angle_beta   90.00
_cell.angle_gamma   90.00
#
_symmetry.space_group_name_H-M   'P 1'
#
loop_
_entity.id
_entity.type
_entity.pdbx_description
1 polymer ?
#
loop_
_entity_poly.entity_id
_entity_poly.type
_entity_poly.pdbx_seq_one_letter_code
_entity_poly.pdbx_strand_id
1 'polypeptide(L)'
;MSLTGSYTAGGGGGGSFSNTTNVNIPDSSSATSSIAVSGQSGNASATTSVQVQIVHTYRGDLQIDLIAPNGTSSRLKNASSSDSAANVNATYTVNASGSPKNGTWQLKVTDLYSGDTGYIDAWTITF
;
A
#
# COMPACT_ATOMS: atom_id res chain seq x y z
N MET A 1 -28.59 4.59 -11.47
CA MET A 1 -27.62 5.70 -11.55
C MET A 1 -27.61 6.39 -10.21
N SER A 2 -26.55 6.23 -9.44
CA SER A 2 -26.43 6.90 -8.14
C SER A 2 -24.99 7.34 -7.98
N LEU A 3 -24.74 8.61 -8.28
CA LEU A 3 -23.52 9.33 -7.96
C LEU A 3 -23.86 10.25 -6.79
N THR A 4 -23.29 10.01 -5.61
CA THR A 4 -23.21 11.00 -4.54
C THR A 4 -21.89 10.80 -3.79
N GLY A 5 -20.81 11.30 -4.38
CA GLY A 5 -19.60 11.63 -3.64
C GLY A 5 -19.70 13.10 -3.24
N SER A 6 -19.89 13.37 -1.96
CA SER A 6 -19.82 14.73 -1.40
C SER A 6 -18.37 15.21 -1.49
N TYR A 7 -18.11 16.14 -2.40
CA TYR A 7 -16.84 16.85 -2.49
C TYR A 7 -16.92 18.09 -1.58
N THR A 8 -16.16 18.10 -0.49
CA THR A 8 -15.75 19.35 0.13
C THR A 8 -14.40 19.75 -0.48
N ALA A 9 -14.44 20.75 -1.36
CA ALA A 9 -13.25 21.43 -1.83
C ALA A 9 -12.73 22.34 -0.71
N GLY A 10 -11.48 22.13 -0.27
CA GLY A 10 -10.73 23.10 0.52
C GLY A 10 -9.95 22.52 1.70
N GLY A 11 -8.62 22.56 1.61
CA GLY A 11 -7.71 22.43 2.76
C GLY A 11 -6.64 21.35 2.55
N GLY A 12 -5.39 21.75 2.35
CA GLY A 12 -4.23 20.87 2.17
C GLY A 12 -3.82 20.10 3.43
N GLY A 13 -4.72 19.29 3.99
CA GLY A 13 -4.51 18.49 5.20
C GLY A 13 -4.43 16.99 4.91
N GLY A 14 -3.53 16.31 5.62
CA GLY A 14 -3.26 14.88 5.54
C GLY A 14 -4.48 13.98 5.67
N GLY A 15 -5.05 13.57 4.54
CA GLY A 15 -6.13 12.58 4.51
C GLY A 15 -5.60 11.16 4.65
N SER A 16 -6.40 10.30 5.30
CA SER A 16 -6.19 8.85 5.34
C SER A 16 -7.13 8.16 4.36
N PHE A 17 -6.59 7.27 3.55
CA PHE A 17 -7.32 6.53 2.53
C PHE A 17 -6.99 5.05 2.65
N SER A 18 -8.00 4.18 2.57
CA SER A 18 -7.82 2.75 2.76
C SER A 18 -8.46 1.92 1.64
N ASN A 19 -7.94 0.70 1.48
CA ASN A 19 -8.60 -0.36 0.72
C ASN A 19 -8.61 -1.62 1.59
N THR A 20 -9.80 -2.15 1.84
CA THR A 20 -10.06 -3.36 2.66
C THR A 20 -10.58 -4.52 1.80
N THR A 21 -10.36 -4.46 0.48
CA THR A 21 -10.73 -5.53 -0.44
C THR A 21 -9.58 -6.52 -0.51
N ASN A 22 -9.88 -7.80 -0.25
CA ASN A 22 -8.87 -8.84 -0.31
C ASN A 22 -8.29 -8.95 -1.73
N VAL A 23 -6.96 -8.96 -1.83
CA VAL A 23 -6.25 -9.21 -3.08
C VAL A 23 -5.32 -10.39 -2.88
N ASN A 24 -5.62 -11.50 -3.55
CA ASN A 24 -4.83 -12.73 -3.44
C ASN A 24 -3.39 -12.51 -3.92
N ILE A 25 -2.45 -13.02 -3.13
CA ILE A 25 -1.03 -13.13 -3.44
C ILE A 25 -0.80 -14.59 -3.88
N PRO A 26 -0.64 -14.85 -5.20
CA PRO A 26 -0.30 -16.16 -5.68
C PRO A 26 1.16 -16.49 -5.33
N ASP A 27 1.42 -17.79 -5.18
CA ASP A 27 2.75 -18.32 -4.89
C ASP A 27 3.77 -17.89 -5.95
N SER A 28 4.97 -17.49 -5.52
CA SER A 28 6.06 -17.03 -6.39
C SER A 28 5.63 -15.97 -7.43
N SER A 29 4.69 -15.10 -7.07
CA SER A 29 4.12 -14.08 -7.95
C SER A 29 3.84 -12.78 -7.22
N SER A 30 3.22 -11.81 -7.91
CA SER A 30 2.89 -10.51 -7.32
C SER A 30 1.41 -10.19 -7.38
N ALA A 31 0.91 -9.56 -6.33
CA ALA A 31 -0.39 -8.93 -6.23
C ALA A 31 -0.27 -7.41 -6.19
N THR A 32 -1.32 -6.71 -6.63
CA THR A 32 -1.36 -5.25 -6.54
C THR A 32 -2.74 -4.79 -6.08
N SER A 33 -2.79 -4.06 -4.97
CA SER A 33 -3.99 -3.39 -4.46
C SER A 33 -3.88 -1.89 -4.69
N SER A 34 -4.96 -1.23 -5.11
CA SER A 34 -4.95 0.19 -5.49
C SER A 34 -5.89 1.02 -4.61
N ILE A 35 -5.50 2.26 -4.32
CA ILE A 35 -6.31 3.30 -3.67
C ILE A 35 -6.34 4.52 -4.61
N ALA A 36 -7.55 4.94 -5.01
CA ALA A 36 -7.73 6.18 -5.76
C ALA A 36 -7.89 7.35 -4.77
N VAL A 37 -6.92 8.26 -4.77
CA VAL A 37 -6.94 9.48 -3.94
C VAL A 37 -7.38 10.67 -4.78
N SER A 38 -8.36 11.43 -4.29
CA SER A 38 -8.85 12.65 -4.91
C SER A 38 -9.14 13.74 -3.87
N GLY A 39 -9.30 14.98 -4.31
CA GLY A 39 -9.60 16.11 -3.42
C GLY A 39 -8.42 16.62 -2.59
N GLN A 40 -7.21 16.08 -2.80
CA GLN A 40 -5.99 16.53 -2.14
C GLN A 40 -5.24 17.56 -2.99
N SER A 41 -4.43 18.40 -2.36
CA SER A 41 -3.54 19.33 -3.06
C SER A 41 -2.07 19.07 -2.70
N GLY A 42 -1.19 19.39 -3.64
CA GLY A 42 0.26 19.26 -3.50
C GLY A 42 0.78 17.82 -3.52
N ASN A 43 2.04 17.70 -3.10
CA ASN A 43 2.72 16.41 -2.98
C ASN A 43 2.53 15.80 -1.58
N ALA A 44 2.74 14.50 -1.49
CA ALA A 44 2.78 13.76 -0.24
C ALA A 44 3.93 14.27 0.66
N SER A 45 3.95 13.88 1.94
CA SER A 45 4.99 14.32 2.88
C SER A 45 6.21 13.39 2.85
N ALA A 46 7.33 13.86 3.40
CA ALA A 46 8.51 13.02 3.64
C ALA A 46 8.26 11.95 4.73
N THR A 47 7.13 12.03 5.41
CA THR A 47 6.69 11.15 6.50
C THR A 47 5.36 10.49 6.18
N THR A 48 5.10 10.19 4.91
CA THR A 48 3.87 9.53 4.48
C THR A 48 3.79 8.16 5.14
N SER A 49 2.68 7.88 5.81
CA SER A 49 2.49 6.65 6.59
C SER A 49 1.69 5.63 5.79
N VAL A 50 2.15 4.38 5.77
CA VAL A 50 1.51 3.25 5.11
C VAL A 50 1.33 2.12 6.11
N GLN A 51 0.09 1.89 6.52
CA GLN A 51 -0.29 0.73 7.34
C GLN A 51 -0.68 -0.41 6.41
N VAL A 52 -0.19 -1.62 6.68
CA VAL A 52 -0.53 -2.83 5.92
C VAL A 52 -1.01 -3.94 6.86
N GLN A 53 -1.97 -4.71 6.36
CA GLN A 53 -2.47 -5.95 6.93
C GLN A 53 -2.46 -6.99 5.81
N ILE A 54 -1.56 -7.96 5.90
CA ILE A 54 -1.37 -9.00 4.89
C ILE A 54 -1.36 -10.34 5.61
N VAL A 55 -2.18 -11.27 5.12
CA VAL A 55 -2.19 -12.65 5.58
C VAL A 55 -1.22 -13.46 4.72
N HIS A 56 -0.26 -14.12 5.36
CA HIS A 56 0.71 -15.01 4.73
C HIS A 56 1.31 -15.94 5.77
N THR A 57 1.48 -17.22 5.47
CA THR A 57 2.01 -18.20 6.42
C THR A 57 3.50 -17.99 6.73
N TYR A 58 4.27 -17.48 5.77
CA TYR A 58 5.68 -17.11 5.95
C TYR A 58 5.93 -15.69 5.43
N ARG A 59 5.93 -14.69 6.31
CA ARG A 59 6.04 -13.28 5.90
C ARG A 59 7.42 -12.90 5.39
N GLY A 60 8.41 -13.74 5.64
CA GLY A 60 9.77 -13.62 5.13
C GLY A 60 9.82 -13.65 3.61
N ASP A 61 8.83 -14.24 2.95
CA ASP A 61 8.87 -14.34 1.49
C ASP A 61 8.43 -13.05 0.80
N LEU A 62 7.74 -12.19 1.55
CA LEU A 62 7.10 -11.01 1.02
C LEU A 62 8.07 -9.84 0.89
N GLN A 63 8.14 -9.35 -0.33
CA GLN A 63 8.60 -8.02 -0.67
C GLN A 63 7.40 -7.08 -0.83
N ILE A 64 7.44 -5.91 -0.20
CA ILE A 64 6.35 -4.93 -0.23
C ILE A 64 6.86 -3.58 -0.74
N ASP A 65 6.23 -3.08 -1.79
CA ASP A 65 6.53 -1.80 -2.44
C ASP A 65 5.28 -0.92 -2.47
N LEU A 66 5.45 0.37 -2.17
CA LEU A 66 4.45 1.41 -2.44
C LEU A 66 4.78 2.06 -3.80
N ILE A 67 3.82 2.09 -4.70
CA ILE A 67 3.94 2.74 -6.00
C ILE A 67 3.06 4.00 -5.98
N ALA A 68 3.69 5.15 -6.20
CA ALA A 68 3.04 6.44 -6.26
C ALA A 68 2.36 6.70 -7.63
N PRO A 69 1.44 7.67 -7.73
CA PRO A 69 0.75 7.97 -9.00
C PRO A 69 1.67 8.39 -10.15
N ASN A 70 2.85 8.91 -9.84
CA ASN A 70 3.89 9.27 -10.81
C ASN A 70 4.80 8.09 -11.19
N GLY A 71 4.53 6.87 -10.71
CA GLY A 71 5.33 5.67 -10.95
C GLY A 71 6.54 5.50 -10.01
N THR A 72 6.79 6.43 -9.08
CA THR A 72 7.87 6.27 -8.10
C THR A 72 7.58 5.09 -7.17
N SER A 73 8.51 4.14 -7.08
CA SER A 73 8.42 2.99 -6.18
C SER A 73 9.24 3.21 -4.91
N SER A 74 8.66 2.91 -3.74
CA SER A 74 9.31 2.96 -2.44
C SER A 74 9.22 1.61 -1.73
N ARG A 75 10.37 1.05 -1.36
CA ARG A 75 10.45 -0.22 -0.62
C ARG A 75 9.96 -0.05 0.82
N LEU A 76 8.93 -0.79 1.20
CA LEU A 76 8.42 -0.82 2.58
C LEU A 76 9.05 -1.96 3.39
N LYS A 77 9.13 -3.16 2.78
CA LYS A 77 9.72 -4.36 3.39
C LYS A 77 10.47 -5.17 2.35
N ASN A 78 11.67 -5.62 2.71
CA ASN A 78 12.40 -6.64 1.96
C ASN A 78 11.95 -8.03 2.38
N ALA A 79 11.99 -8.97 1.43
CA ALA A 79 11.98 -10.38 1.77
C ALA A 79 13.22 -10.74 2.61
N SER A 80 13.06 -11.71 3.50
CA SER A 80 14.08 -12.19 4.42
C SER A 80 13.78 -13.65 4.73
N SER A 81 14.64 -14.55 4.26
CA SER A 81 14.49 -15.99 4.50
C SER A 81 14.56 -16.39 5.97
N SER A 82 15.02 -15.49 6.85
CA SER A 82 15.06 -15.68 8.31
C SER A 82 13.81 -15.20 9.06
N ASP A 83 12.83 -14.59 8.38
CA ASP A 83 11.62 -14.03 9.01
C ASP A 83 10.43 -14.97 8.86
N SER A 84 10.46 -16.07 9.61
CA SER A 84 9.48 -17.18 9.53
C SER A 84 8.14 -16.93 10.22
N ALA A 85 7.90 -15.73 10.73
CA ALA A 85 6.63 -15.39 11.33
C ALA A 85 5.51 -15.29 10.29
N ALA A 86 4.28 -15.57 10.71
CA ALA A 86 3.10 -15.35 9.89
C ALA A 86 2.73 -13.87 9.85
N ASN A 87 2.08 -13.47 8.75
CA ASN A 87 1.40 -12.21 8.51
C ASN A 87 2.28 -10.94 8.59
N VAL A 88 1.86 -9.90 7.88
CA VAL A 88 2.44 -8.56 8.01
C VAL A 88 1.36 -7.62 8.53
N ASN A 89 1.51 -7.21 9.78
CA ASN A 89 0.71 -6.15 10.41
C ASN A 89 1.68 -5.07 10.86
N ALA A 90 1.92 -4.09 10.01
CA ALA A 90 2.98 -3.10 10.20
C ALA A 90 2.58 -1.72 9.66
N THR A 91 3.25 -0.70 10.17
CA THR A 91 3.19 0.66 9.66
C THR A 91 4.58 1.09 9.22
N TYR A 92 4.68 1.59 7.99
CA TYR A 92 5.90 2.09 7.39
C TYR A 92 5.80 3.59 7.16
N THR A 93 6.91 4.30 7.34
CA THR A 93 7.02 5.71 6.99
C THR A 93 7.91 5.83 5.76
N VAL A 94 7.42 6.49 4.71
CA VAL A 94 8.17 6.70 3.47
C VAL A 94 8.29 8.17 3.11
N ASN A 95 9.42 8.51 2.48
CA ASN A 95 9.56 9.81 1.86
C ASN A 95 8.91 9.80 0.48
N ALA A 96 7.71 10.37 0.39
CA ALA A 96 6.97 10.52 -0.85
C ALA A 96 6.85 11.99 -1.31
N SER A 97 7.73 12.88 -0.82
CA SER A 97 7.67 14.32 -1.08
C SER A 97 7.75 14.75 -2.55
N GLY A 98 8.28 13.87 -3.42
CA GLY A 98 8.31 14.07 -4.87
C GLY A 98 7.03 13.63 -5.61
N SER A 99 6.06 13.04 -4.93
CA SER A 99 4.88 12.42 -5.54
C SER A 99 3.59 13.17 -5.25
N PRO A 100 2.70 13.36 -6.24
CA PRO A 100 1.41 14.00 -6.03
C PRO A 100 0.54 13.16 -5.09
N LYS A 101 -0.19 13.81 -4.16
CA LYS A 101 -1.16 13.08 -3.30
C LYS A 101 -2.30 12.52 -4.14
N ASN A 102 -2.83 13.32 -5.06
CA ASN A 102 -3.90 12.90 -5.96
C ASN A 102 -3.42 11.89 -6.99
N GLY A 103 -4.27 10.91 -7.27
CA GLY A 103 -4.04 9.84 -8.22
C GLY A 103 -4.11 8.47 -7.58
N THR A 104 -3.72 7.46 -8.34
CA THR A 104 -3.78 6.07 -7.90
C THR A 104 -2.48 5.69 -7.20
N TRP A 105 -2.58 5.40 -5.91
CA TRP A 105 -1.52 4.75 -5.14
C TRP A 105 -1.71 3.25 -5.18
N GLN A 106 -0.61 2.50 -5.24
CA GLN A 106 -0.67 1.04 -5.29
C GLN A 106 0.24 0.43 -4.23
N LEU A 107 -0.26 -0.59 -3.55
CA LEU A 107 0.54 -1.50 -2.74
C LEU A 107 0.81 -2.73 -3.60
N LYS A 108 2.07 -2.93 -3.97
CA LYS A 108 2.52 -4.14 -4.65
C LYS A 108 3.18 -5.07 -3.64
N VAL A 109 2.66 -6.28 -3.55
CA VAL A 109 3.23 -7.34 -2.72
C VAL A 109 3.71 -8.45 -3.65
N THR A 110 4.97 -8.82 -3.53
CA THR A 110 5.57 -9.91 -4.32
C THR A 110 6.01 -10.99 -3.36
N ASP A 111 5.50 -12.19 -3.57
CA ASP A 111 6.05 -13.40 -2.96
C ASP A 111 7.25 -13.85 -3.82
N LEU A 112 8.44 -13.85 -3.22
CA LEU A 112 9.69 -14.18 -3.91
C LEU A 112 10.11 -15.63 -3.75
N TYR A 113 9.41 -16.40 -2.93
CA TYR A 113 9.73 -17.81 -2.68
C TYR A 113 8.53 -18.68 -2.98
N SER A 114 8.78 -19.98 -3.10
CA SER A 114 7.73 -20.95 -3.41
C SER A 114 7.27 -21.65 -2.15
N GLY A 115 5.97 -21.92 -2.05
CA GLY A 115 5.39 -22.82 -1.04
C GLY A 115 4.30 -22.19 -0.19
N ASP A 116 4.16 -20.87 -0.24
CA ASP A 116 3.22 -20.12 0.57
C ASP A 116 2.32 -19.27 -0.34
N THR A 117 1.13 -18.97 0.15
CA THR A 117 0.20 -18.04 -0.51
C THR A 117 -0.50 -17.22 0.53
N GLY A 118 -1.16 -16.14 0.09
CA GLY A 118 -1.92 -15.33 1.01
C GLY A 118 -2.74 -14.28 0.30
N TYR A 119 -3.00 -13.19 1.00
CA TYR A 119 -3.70 -12.04 0.43
C TYR A 119 -3.39 -10.77 1.20
N ILE A 120 -3.42 -9.65 0.49
CA ILE A 120 -3.53 -8.32 1.09
C ILE A 120 -4.94 -8.23 1.65
N ASP A 121 -5.09 -8.07 2.96
CA ASP A 121 -6.38 -7.96 3.65
C ASP A 121 -6.85 -6.50 3.65
N ALA A 122 -5.97 -5.62 4.12
CA ALA A 122 -6.22 -4.18 4.08
C ALA A 122 -4.92 -3.38 4.06
N TRP A 123 -4.99 -2.14 3.58
CA TRP A 123 -3.94 -1.16 3.79
C TRP A 123 -4.48 0.26 3.76
N THR A 124 -3.76 1.16 4.41
CA THR A 124 -4.11 2.59 4.55
C THR A 124 -2.89 3.44 4.26
N ILE A 125 -3.05 4.48 3.45
CA ILE A 125 -2.06 5.56 3.24
C ILE A 125 -2.53 6.84 3.91
N THR A 126 -1.64 7.54 4.61
CA THR A 126 -1.90 8.83 5.27
C THR A 126 -0.80 9.84 4.92
N PHE A 127 -1.19 11.04 4.47
CA PHE A 127 -0.28 12.08 3.96
C PHE A 127 0.15 13.12 4.98
#